data_AF-G7MAS5-F1
#
_entry.id   AF-G7MAS5-F1
#
_cell.length_a   1.000
_cell.length_b   1.000
_cell.length_c   1.000
_cell.angle_alpha   90.00
_cell.angle_beta   90.00
_cell.angle_gamma   90.00
#
_symmetry.space_group_name_H-M   'P 1'
#
loop_
_entity.id
_entity.type
_entity.pdbx_description
1 polymer ?
#
loop_
_entity_poly.entity_id
_entity_poly.type
_entity_poly.pdbx_seq_one_letter_code
_entity_poly.pdbx_strand_id
1 'polypeptide(L)'
;MIQTIVCKKDGCSGNEFHIMTEDNKLKLTCKDCGSDYYYDVSYYDFIMLSNCTECNNDTFKVFNNLDEQGIYAKCTKCGAPPEKVFIDDEGVQVTYEAKLLQDIKQFMYQIDQRICNLELKIDGLEKGQELLEESLAYINRYMSE
;
A
#
# COMPACT_ATOMS: atom_id res chain seq x y z
N MET A 1 2.26 -18.22 10.79
CA MET A 1 2.48 -19.56 10.23
C MET A 1 2.60 -19.41 8.73
N ILE A 2 3.66 -19.95 8.12
CA ILE A 2 3.86 -19.90 6.66
C ILE A 2 3.42 -21.24 6.05
N GLN A 3 2.53 -21.19 5.07
CA GLN A 3 2.03 -22.36 4.36
C GLN A 3 2.45 -22.31 2.89
N THR A 4 3.07 -23.38 2.40
CA THR A 4 3.35 -23.53 0.96
C THR A 4 2.05 -23.73 0.21
N ILE A 5 1.86 -22.96 -0.86
CA ILE A 5 0.73 -23.12 -1.77
C ILE A 5 1.00 -24.34 -2.67
N VAL A 6 -0.01 -25.20 -2.78
CA VAL A 6 -0.01 -26.37 -3.65
C VAL A 6 -1.23 -26.31 -4.55
N CYS A 7 -1.13 -26.92 -5.73
CA CYS A 7 -2.23 -27.03 -6.66
C CYS A 7 -3.40 -27.76 -5.98
N LYS A 8 -4.61 -27.21 -6.12
CA LYS A 8 -5.84 -27.75 -5.53
C LYS A 8 -6.69 -28.56 -6.53
N LYS A 9 -6.24 -28.67 -7.79
CA LYS A 9 -6.95 -29.44 -8.82
C LYS A 9 -6.81 -30.94 -8.54
N ASP A 10 -7.92 -31.65 -8.61
CA ASP A 10 -7.95 -33.10 -8.43
C ASP A 10 -6.96 -33.81 -9.36
N GLY A 11 -6.11 -34.65 -8.77
CA GLY A 11 -5.07 -35.38 -9.49
C GLY A 11 -3.78 -34.60 -9.76
N CYS A 12 -3.65 -33.36 -9.29
CA CYS A 12 -2.42 -32.58 -9.41
C CYS A 12 -1.81 -32.27 -8.03
N SER A 13 -0.53 -32.60 -7.85
CA SER A 13 0.23 -32.32 -6.62
C SER A 13 1.33 -31.27 -6.83
N GLY A 14 1.19 -30.42 -7.84
CA GLY A 14 2.20 -29.42 -8.20
C GLY A 14 2.36 -28.34 -7.15
N ASN A 15 3.60 -27.92 -6.91
CA ASN A 15 3.95 -26.82 -6.00
C ASN A 15 4.80 -25.73 -6.67
N GLU A 16 4.94 -25.80 -7.99
CA GLU A 16 5.63 -24.83 -8.83
C GLU A 16 4.61 -24.08 -9.69
N PHE A 17 4.73 -22.75 -9.71
CA PHE A 17 3.79 -21.86 -10.36
C PHE A 17 4.50 -20.82 -11.21
N HIS A 18 3.91 -20.50 -12.35
CA HIS A 18 4.15 -19.23 -13.03
C HIS A 18 3.31 -18.16 -12.34
N ILE A 19 3.87 -16.96 -12.18
CA ILE A 19 3.19 -15.87 -11.50
C ILE A 19 2.99 -14.69 -12.45
N MET A 20 1.87 -14.00 -12.32
CA MET A 20 1.56 -12.78 -13.07
C MET A 20 0.61 -11.93 -12.25
N THR A 21 0.79 -10.61 -12.24
CA THR A 21 -0.17 -9.72 -11.61
C THR A 21 -1.10 -9.12 -12.67
N GLU A 22 -2.40 -9.31 -12.50
CA GLU A 22 -3.47 -8.77 -13.35
C GLU A 22 -4.53 -8.13 -12.44
N ASP A 23 -4.95 -6.89 -12.72
CA ASP A 23 -6.00 -6.17 -11.98
C ASP A 23 -5.86 -6.22 -10.44
N ASN A 24 -4.66 -5.93 -9.93
CA ASN A 24 -4.29 -5.98 -8.50
C ASN A 24 -4.40 -7.36 -7.84
N LYS A 25 -4.46 -8.43 -8.65
CA LYS A 25 -4.47 -9.81 -8.18
C LYS A 25 -3.25 -10.56 -8.70
N LEU A 26 -2.69 -11.41 -7.85
CA LEU A 26 -1.63 -12.32 -8.23
C LEU A 26 -2.27 -13.59 -8.78
N LYS A 27 -2.11 -13.80 -10.08
CA LYS A 27 -2.44 -15.02 -10.79
C LYS A 27 -1.29 -16.01 -10.66
N LEU A 28 -1.59 -17.20 -10.16
CA LEU A 28 -0.70 -18.35 -10.09
C LEU A 28 -1.17 -19.42 -11.05
N THR A 29 -0.35 -19.74 -12.04
CA THR A 29 -0.62 -20.82 -12.99
C THR A 29 0.25 -22.02 -12.64
N CYS A 30 -0.38 -23.14 -12.26
CA CYS A 30 0.35 -24.36 -11.92
C CYS A 30 1.10 -24.91 -13.14
N LYS A 31 2.42 -25.11 -13.00
CA LYS A 31 3.28 -25.61 -14.08
C LYS A 31 2.90 -27.02 -14.56
N ASP A 32 2.37 -27.87 -13.68
CA ASP A 32 2.10 -29.27 -13.99
C ASP A 32 0.76 -29.49 -14.70
N CYS A 33 -0.27 -28.67 -14.39
CA CYS A 33 -1.63 -28.90 -14.90
C CYS A 33 -2.29 -27.67 -15.54
N GLY A 34 -1.60 -26.53 -15.57
CA GLY A 34 -2.07 -25.27 -16.16
C GLY A 34 -3.26 -24.62 -15.43
N SER A 35 -3.55 -25.02 -14.20
CA SER A 35 -4.68 -24.43 -13.45
C SER A 35 -4.32 -23.08 -12.87
N ASP A 36 -5.23 -22.13 -13.00
CA ASP A 36 -5.08 -20.76 -12.52
C ASP A 36 -5.72 -20.57 -11.14
N TYR A 37 -5.00 -19.86 -10.26
CA TYR A 37 -5.47 -19.46 -8.94
C TYR A 37 -5.20 -17.96 -8.76
N TYR A 38 -6.17 -17.24 -8.17
CA TYR A 38 -6.06 -15.81 -7.97
C TYR A 38 -6.00 -15.49 -6.49
N TYR A 39 -5.07 -14.61 -6.14
CA TYR A 39 -4.91 -14.11 -4.80
C TYR A 39 -4.95 -12.59 -4.81
N ASP A 40 -5.62 -12.03 -3.82
CA ASP A 40 -5.61 -10.59 -3.61
C ASP A 40 -4.23 -10.16 -3.13
N VAL A 41 -3.65 -9.17 -3.80
CA VAL A 41 -2.36 -8.55 -3.47
C VAL A 41 -2.45 -7.03 -3.46
N SER A 42 -3.67 -6.47 -3.36
CA SER A 42 -3.92 -5.03 -3.36
C SER A 42 -3.27 -4.28 -2.19
N TYR A 43 -2.82 -5.00 -1.17
CA TYR A 43 -2.13 -4.45 0.00
C TYR A 43 -0.63 -4.23 -0.23
N TYR A 44 -0.08 -4.69 -1.37
CA TYR A 44 1.29 -4.37 -1.76
C TYR A 44 1.33 -3.11 -2.63
N ASP A 45 2.27 -2.22 -2.31
CA ASP A 45 2.57 -1.02 -3.14
C ASP A 45 3.45 -1.35 -4.36
N PHE A 46 3.64 -2.63 -4.65
CA PHE A 46 4.47 -3.11 -5.75
C PHE A 46 3.78 -4.24 -6.52
N ILE A 47 4.17 -4.39 -7.78
CA ILE A 47 3.75 -5.46 -8.66
C ILE A 47 4.87 -6.51 -8.72
N MET A 48 4.50 -7.79 -8.53
CA MET A 48 5.42 -8.90 -8.77
C MET A 48 5.42 -9.26 -10.26
N LEU A 49 6.59 -9.22 -10.88
CA LEU A 49 6.76 -9.68 -12.25
C LEU A 49 6.95 -11.19 -12.31
N SER A 50 6.75 -11.74 -13.51
CA SER A 50 6.88 -13.17 -13.79
C SER A 50 8.33 -13.68 -13.80
N ASN A 51 9.33 -12.82 -13.56
CA ASN A 51 10.75 -13.15 -13.72
C ASN A 51 11.51 -13.03 -12.40
N CYS A 52 12.51 -13.88 -12.20
CA CYS A 52 13.36 -13.86 -11.02
C CYS A 52 14.43 -12.76 -11.14
N THR A 53 14.69 -12.04 -10.04
CA THR A 53 15.67 -10.95 -9.98
C THR A 53 17.09 -11.33 -10.37
N GLU A 54 17.49 -12.59 -10.16
CA GLU A 54 18.89 -13.02 -10.31
C GLU A 54 19.15 -13.84 -11.57
N CYS A 55 18.24 -14.77 -11.89
CA CYS A 55 18.47 -15.78 -12.94
C CYS A 55 17.43 -15.75 -14.06
N ASN A 56 16.53 -14.77 -14.05
CA ASN A 56 15.46 -14.59 -15.03
C ASN A 56 14.56 -15.83 -15.22
N ASN A 57 14.51 -16.70 -14.20
CA ASN A 57 13.61 -17.86 -14.19
C ASN A 57 12.18 -17.40 -13.94
N ASP A 58 11.22 -18.12 -14.51
CA ASP A 58 9.80 -17.75 -14.53
C ASP A 58 8.91 -18.63 -13.63
N THR A 59 9.53 -19.54 -12.89
CA THR A 59 8.86 -20.54 -12.07
C THR A 59 9.19 -20.35 -10.60
N PHE A 60 8.16 -20.32 -9.76
CA PHE A 60 8.28 -20.00 -8.34
C PHE A 60 7.53 -20.99 -7.45
N LYS A 61 8.05 -21.21 -6.24
CA LYS A 61 7.30 -21.76 -5.12
C LYS A 61 6.66 -20.61 -4.37
N VAL A 62 5.36 -20.70 -4.14
CA VAL A 62 4.59 -19.63 -3.52
C VAL A 62 4.17 -20.04 -2.11
N PHE A 63 4.21 -19.09 -1.19
CA PHE A 63 3.96 -19.27 0.22
C PHE A 63 2.96 -18.21 0.68
N ASN A 64 2.04 -18.61 1.54
CA ASN A 64 1.09 -17.73 2.20
C ASN A 64 1.48 -17.61 3.68
N ASN A 65 1.77 -16.40 4.14
CA ASN A 65 1.97 -16.09 5.55
C ASN A 65 0.64 -15.71 6.17
N LEU A 66 0.11 -16.60 7.01
CA LEU A 66 -1.20 -16.41 7.65
C LEU A 66 -1.18 -15.33 8.74
N ASP A 67 -0.01 -14.99 9.30
CA ASP A 67 0.09 -14.02 10.40
C ASP A 67 0.16 -12.59 9.86
N GLU A 68 0.93 -12.37 8.81
CA GLU A 68 1.13 -11.07 8.16
C GLU A 68 0.20 -10.84 6.97
N GLN A 69 -0.67 -11.82 6.65
CA GLN A 69 -1.52 -11.84 5.45
C GLN A 69 -0.73 -11.53 4.15
N GLY A 70 0.45 -12.15 4.01
CA GLY A 70 1.39 -11.86 2.92
C GLY A 70 1.63 -13.05 2.00
N ILE A 71 1.74 -12.81 0.70
CA ILE A 71 2.16 -13.81 -0.29
C ILE A 71 3.61 -13.59 -0.69
N TYR A 72 4.39 -14.66 -0.65
CA TYR A 72 5.81 -14.64 -1.00
C TYR A 72 6.09 -15.69 -2.04
N ALA A 73 6.99 -15.39 -2.97
CA ALA A 73 7.43 -16.31 -4.00
C ALA A 73 8.96 -16.48 -3.95
N LYS A 74 9.43 -17.71 -4.13
CA LYS A 74 10.86 -18.03 -4.26
C LYS A 74 11.11 -18.76 -5.57
N CYS A 75 12.09 -18.31 -6.32
CA CYS A 75 12.52 -18.94 -7.56
C CYS A 75 12.92 -20.39 -7.31
N THR A 76 12.44 -21.30 -8.15
CA THR A 76 12.74 -22.74 -8.03
C THR A 76 14.21 -23.07 -8.32
N LYS A 77 14.93 -22.22 -9.06
CA LYS A 77 16.34 -22.44 -9.43
C LYS A 77 17.33 -21.88 -8.41
N CYS A 78 17.23 -20.61 -8.04
CA CYS A 78 18.20 -19.93 -7.19
C CYS A 78 17.65 -19.52 -5.80
N GLY A 79 16.34 -19.66 -5.58
CA GLY A 79 15.70 -19.25 -4.31
C GLY A 79 15.47 -17.75 -4.15
N ALA A 80 15.96 -16.91 -5.06
CA ALA A 80 15.73 -15.47 -5.06
C ALA A 80 14.26 -15.11 -5.35
N PRO A 81 13.77 -13.94 -4.91
CA PRO A 81 12.39 -13.52 -5.13
C PRO A 81 12.10 -13.20 -6.61
N PRO A 82 10.81 -13.05 -6.98
CA PRO A 82 10.45 -12.42 -8.24
C PRO A 82 10.85 -10.94 -8.22
N GLU A 83 11.08 -10.40 -9.42
CA GLU A 83 11.29 -8.99 -9.65
C GLU A 83 10.04 -8.20 -9.23
N LYS A 84 10.30 -7.05 -8.61
CA LYS A 84 9.26 -6.17 -8.08
C LYS A 84 9.38 -4.82 -8.76
N VAL A 85 8.26 -4.28 -9.18
CA VAL A 85 8.20 -2.96 -9.80
C VAL A 85 7.20 -2.09 -9.05
N PHE A 86 7.57 -0.83 -8.86
CA PHE A 86 6.70 0.17 -8.24
C PHE A 86 6.09 1.00 -9.36
N ILE A 87 4.83 1.37 -9.20
CA ILE A 87 4.11 2.18 -10.17
C ILE A 87 3.68 3.48 -9.49
N ASP A 88 3.88 4.60 -10.18
CA ASP A 88 3.37 5.89 -9.74
C ASP A 88 1.89 6.10 -10.12
N ASP A 89 1.32 7.23 -9.70
CA ASP A 89 -0.09 7.53 -9.93
C ASP A 89 -0.46 7.70 -11.42
N GLU A 90 0.54 7.79 -12.31
CA GLU A 90 0.37 7.91 -13.76
C GLU A 90 0.54 6.56 -14.49
N GLY A 91 0.85 5.48 -13.76
CA GLY A 91 1.05 4.15 -14.33
C GLY A 91 2.48 3.90 -14.81
N VAL A 92 3.44 4.77 -14.48
CA VAL A 92 4.83 4.64 -14.89
C VAL A 92 5.62 3.83 -13.87
N GLN A 93 6.47 2.93 -14.37
CA GLN A 93 7.38 2.17 -13.52
C GLN A 93 8.45 3.10 -12.94
N VAL A 94 8.56 3.11 -11.62
CA VAL A 94 9.51 3.91 -10.86
C VAL A 94 10.33 3.03 -9.91
N THR A 95 11.46 3.57 -9.43
CA THR A 95 12.21 2.89 -8.36
C THR A 95 11.49 3.05 -7.02
N TYR A 96 11.86 2.21 -6.06
CA TYR A 96 11.31 2.32 -4.70
C TYR A 96 11.59 3.69 -4.08
N GLU A 97 12.79 4.22 -4.27
CA GLU A 97 13.20 5.52 -3.73
C GLU A 97 12.37 6.66 -4.34
N ALA A 98 12.10 6.58 -5.65
CA ALA A 98 11.27 7.56 -6.35
C ALA A 98 9.82 7.52 -5.87
N LYS A 99 9.25 6.31 -5.72
CA LYS A 99 7.89 6.12 -5.17
C LYS A 99 7.78 6.67 -3.75
N LEU A 100 8.73 6.33 -2.88
CA LEU A 100 8.78 6.82 -1.50
C LEU A 100 8.84 8.36 -1.45
N LEU A 101 9.64 8.99 -2.32
CA LEU A 101 9.74 10.44 -2.39
C LEU A 101 8.41 11.08 -2.82
N GLN A 102 7.71 10.47 -3.78
CA GLN A 102 6.39 10.92 -4.22
C GLN A 102 5.35 10.82 -3.09
N ASP A 103 5.33 9.70 -2.37
CA ASP A 103 4.42 9.49 -1.25
C ASP A 103 4.68 10.51 -0.13
N ILE A 104 5.95 10.77 0.19
CA ILE A 104 6.34 11.83 1.14
C ILE A 104 5.83 13.19 0.67
N LYS A 105 6.01 13.54 -0.61
CA LYS A 105 5.54 14.81 -1.17
C LYS A 105 4.02 14.96 -1.04
N GLN A 106 3.27 13.89 -1.30
CA GLN A 106 1.82 13.88 -1.14
C GLN A 106 1.40 14.07 0.33
N PHE A 107 2.05 13.37 1.26
CA PHE A 107 1.79 13.55 2.69
C PHE A 107 2.11 14.97 3.16
N MET A 108 3.22 15.55 2.70
CA MET A 108 3.58 16.93 3.02
C MET A 108 2.50 17.91 2.55
N TYR A 109 1.95 17.71 1.34
CA TYR A 109 0.86 18.54 0.84
C TYR A 109 -0.40 18.42 1.71
N GLN A 110 -0.76 17.21 2.14
CA GLN A 110 -1.90 17.00 3.05
C GLN A 110 -1.68 17.66 4.42
N ILE A 111 -0.45 17.62 4.95
CA ILE A 111 -0.08 18.26 6.20
C ILE A 111 -0.23 19.78 6.07
N ASP A 112 0.30 20.36 5.00
CA ASP A 112 0.20 21.79 4.71
C ASP A 112 -1.27 22.26 4.68
N GLN A 113 -2.13 21.55 3.96
CA GLN A 113 -3.57 21.84 3.93
C GLN A 113 -4.22 21.76 5.32
N ARG A 114 -3.82 20.78 6.14
CA ARG A 114 -4.33 20.66 7.52
C ARG A 114 -3.84 21.80 8.41
N ILE A 115 -2.61 22.27 8.22
CA ILE A 115 -2.06 23.42 8.95
C ILE A 115 -2.82 24.70 8.58
N CYS A 116 -3.03 24.99 7.29
CA CYS A 116 -3.83 26.15 6.87
C CYS A 116 -5.24 26.12 7.45
N ASN A 117 -5.89 24.95 7.47
CA ASN A 117 -7.20 24.78 8.09
C ASN A 117 -7.19 25.03 9.61
N LEU A 118 -6.09 24.72 10.30
CA LEU A 118 -5.93 25.01 11.73
C LEU A 118 -5.71 26.50 11.96
N GLU A 119 -4.88 27.15 11.15
CA GLU A 119 -4.63 28.61 11.22
C GLU A 119 -5.94 29.39 11.08
N LEU A 120 -6.79 29.05 10.10
CA LEU A 120 -8.10 29.68 9.92
C LEU A 120 -9.03 29.48 11.13
N LYS A 121 -9.00 28.30 11.75
CA LYS A 121 -9.81 28.03 12.95
C LYS A 121 -9.30 28.80 14.17
N ILE A 122 -7.98 28.95 14.31
CA ILE A 122 -7.36 29.71 15.40
C ILE A 122 -7.72 31.19 15.28
N ASP A 123 -7.59 31.78 14.09
CA ASP A 123 -8.00 33.18 13.82
C ASP A 123 -9.50 33.40 14.13
N GLY A 124 -10.35 32.43 13.79
CA GLY A 124 -11.76 32.48 14.15
C GLY A 124 -12.02 32.43 15.67
N LEU A 125 -11.23 31.66 16.42
CA LEU A 125 -11.32 31.60 17.88
C LEU A 125 -10.82 32.88 18.54
N GLU A 126 -9.73 33.46 18.05
CA GLU A 126 -9.17 34.73 18.56
C GLU A 126 -10.19 35.86 18.40
N LYS A 127 -10.80 35.99 17.21
CA LYS A 127 -11.87 36.97 16.96
C LYS A 127 -13.10 36.74 17.84
N GLY A 128 -13.47 35.48 18.04
CA GLY A 128 -14.55 35.11 18.95
C GLY A 128 -14.27 35.51 20.39
N GLN A 129 -13.03 35.37 20.85
CA GLN A 129 -12.59 35.78 22.17
C GLN A 129 -12.61 37.30 22.35
N GLU A 130 -12.11 38.07 21.38
CA GLU A 130 -12.16 39.54 21.41
C GLU A 130 -13.59 40.05 21.60
N LEU A 131 -14.56 39.51 20.84
CA LEU A 131 -15.97 39.89 20.95
C LEU A 131 -16.56 39.57 22.33
N LEU A 132 -16.16 38.44 22.94
CA LEU A 132 -16.58 38.08 24.29
C LEU A 132 -16.00 39.03 25.34
N GLU A 133 -14.73 39.40 25.19
CA GLU A 133 -14.07 40.36 26.09
C GLU A 133 -14.75 41.74 26.03
N GLU A 134 -15.07 42.23 24.82
CA GLU A 134 -15.82 43.48 24.63
C GLU A 134 -17.21 43.42 25.28
N SER A 135 -17.93 42.31 25.07
CA SER A 135 -19.26 42.09 25.64
C SER A 135 -19.23 42.06 27.17
N LEU A 136 -18.23 41.42 27.76
CA LEU A 136 -18.02 41.38 29.21
C LEU A 136 -17.68 42.76 29.76
N ALA A 137 -16.83 43.52 29.08
CA ALA A 137 -16.50 44.89 29.46
C ALA A 137 -17.75 45.80 29.46
N TYR A 138 -18.62 45.65 28.45
CA TYR A 138 -19.89 46.37 28.38
C TYR A 138 -20.83 46.02 29.54
N ILE A 139 -21.03 44.72 29.81
CA ILE A 139 -21.87 44.25 30.93
C ILE A 139 -21.34 44.76 32.26
N ASN A 140 -20.02 44.69 32.48
CA ASN A 140 -19.40 45.15 33.72
C ASN A 140 -19.60 46.65 33.95
N ARG A 141 -19.54 47.49 32.90
CA ARG A 141 -19.87 48.92 33.02
C ARG A 141 -21.32 49.11 33.47
N TYR A 142 -22.26 48.43 32.84
CA TYR A 142 -23.69 48.56 33.17
C TYR A 142 -24.01 48.07 34.58
N MET A 143 -23.32 47.03 35.06
CA MET A 143 -23.51 46.46 36.41
C MET A 143 -22.81 47.26 37.52
N SER A 144 -21.89 48.17 37.17
CA SER A 144 -21.14 48.99 38.13
C SER A 144 -21.73 50.40 38.31
N GLU A 145 -22.75 50.76 37.52
CA GLU A 145 -23.63 51.92 37.68
C GLU A 145 -24.87 51.57 38.49
#